data_AF-A0A7C8YKM5-F1
#
_entry.id   AF-A0A7C8YKM5-F1
#
_cell.length_a   1.000
_cell.length_b   1.000
_cell.length_c   1.000
_cell.angle_alpha   90.00
_cell.angle_beta   90.00
_cell.angle_gamma   90.00
#
_symmetry.space_group_name_H-M   'P 1'
#
loop_
_entity.id
_entity.type
_entity.pdbx_description
1 polymer ?
#
loop_
_entity_poly.entity_id
_entity_poly.type
_entity_poly.pdbx_seq_one_letter_code
_entity_poly.pdbx_strand_id
1 'polypeptide(L)'
;SYDQLSPSLKSCFLYSAMYLKDTELDKEILISLWLAQDYVKDEGQGIEAAAEYYFNILVQRCFFQDINDYGDKGRITFKIHDLMHDMAHQAKSKEIFIAGSTTSNLGKNVRHLFDAAPWRRAKG
;
A
#
# COMPACT_ATOMS: atom_id res chain seq x y z
N SER A 1 0.00 -7.63 14.16
CA SER A 1 0.88 -7.40 12.99
C SER A 1 0.19 -6.55 11.92
N TYR A 2 -0.75 -7.04 11.11
CA TYR A 2 -1.50 -6.19 10.14
C TYR A 2 -2.77 -5.56 10.72
N ASP A 3 -3.57 -6.31 11.49
CA ASP A 3 -4.90 -5.84 11.97
C ASP A 3 -4.83 -4.61 12.89
N GLN A 4 -3.68 -4.41 13.54
CA GLN A 4 -3.35 -3.30 14.45
C GLN A 4 -2.75 -2.08 13.74
N LEU A 5 -2.73 -2.05 12.40
CA LEU A 5 -2.36 -0.86 11.64
C LEU A 5 -3.58 0.06 11.53
N SER A 6 -3.35 1.38 11.46
CA SER A 6 -4.42 2.32 11.10
C SER A 6 -4.87 2.07 9.65
N PRO A 7 -6.09 2.47 9.26
CA PRO A 7 -6.58 2.25 7.90
C PRO A 7 -5.64 2.79 6.81
N SER A 8 -5.11 4.00 6.99
CA SER A 8 -4.15 4.62 6.08
C SER A 8 -2.87 3.77 5.94
N LEU A 9 -2.34 3.27 7.06
CA LEU A 9 -1.13 2.46 7.08
C LEU A 9 -1.36 1.06 6.50
N LYS A 10 -2.58 0.51 6.62
CA LYS A 10 -2.99 -0.72 5.92
C LYS A 10 -2.96 -0.54 4.41
N SER A 11 -3.44 0.59 3.89
CA SER A 11 -3.39 0.91 2.46
C SER A 11 -1.95 1.00 1.95
N CYS A 12 -1.08 1.76 2.64
CA CYS A 12 0.34 1.84 2.31
C CYS A 12 0.99 0.45 2.27
N PHE A 13 0.73 -0.37 3.30
CA PHE A 13 1.26 -1.73 3.35
C PHE A 13 0.75 -2.61 2.19
N LEU A 14 -0.57 -2.69 1.99
CA LEU A 14 -1.16 -3.53 0.96
C LEU A 14 -0.62 -3.18 -0.43
N TYR A 15 -0.51 -1.89 -0.73
CA TYR A 15 0.07 -1.44 -1.99
C TYR A 15 1.52 -1.91 -2.15
N SER A 16 2.34 -1.67 -1.13
CA SER A 16 3.75 -2.08 -1.14
C SER A 16 3.87 -3.60 -1.37
N ALA A 17 3.18 -4.37 -0.54
CA ALA A 17 3.32 -5.82 -0.45
C ALA A 17 2.65 -6.58 -1.59
N MET A 18 1.76 -5.97 -2.37
CA MET A 18 1.13 -6.65 -3.51
C MET A 18 1.91 -6.48 -4.82
N TYR A 19 2.58 -5.35 -5.01
CA TYR A 19 3.14 -4.99 -6.31
C TYR A 19 4.66 -5.13 -6.39
N LEU A 20 5.35 -5.22 -5.25
CA LEU A 20 6.80 -5.08 -5.19
C LEU A 20 7.48 -6.30 -4.52
N LYS A 21 7.04 -7.51 -4.87
CA LYS A 21 7.65 -8.74 -4.35
C LYS A 21 9.09 -8.89 -4.86
N ASP A 22 10.00 -9.34 -3.99
CA ASP A 22 11.38 -9.74 -4.31
C ASP A 22 12.22 -8.67 -5.02
N THR A 23 11.77 -7.42 -4.99
CA THR A 23 12.43 -6.29 -5.63
C THR A 23 13.05 -5.41 -4.58
N GLU A 24 14.31 -5.04 -4.77
CA GLU A 24 14.94 -4.00 -3.97
C GLU A 24 14.29 -2.66 -4.31
N LEU A 25 13.73 -2.02 -3.30
CA LEU A 25 13.05 -0.74 -3.41
C LEU A 25 13.84 0.35 -2.74
N ASP A 26 13.71 1.54 -3.31
CA ASP A 26 14.20 2.78 -2.75
C ASP A 26 13.12 3.42 -1.87
N LYS A 27 13.53 3.93 -0.70
CA LYS A 27 12.60 4.54 0.27
C LYS A 27 11.88 5.74 -0.33
N GLU A 28 12.60 6.62 -1.00
CA GLU A 28 12.07 7.86 -1.57
C GLU A 28 11.07 7.56 -2.68
N ILE A 29 11.33 6.52 -3.49
CA ILE A 29 10.36 6.02 -4.50
C ILE A 29 9.09 5.50 -3.80
N LEU A 30 9.22 4.67 -2.77
CA LEU A 30 8.05 4.11 -2.09
C LEU A 30 7.18 5.19 -1.44
N ILE A 31 7.81 6.16 -0.76
CA ILE A 31 7.12 7.31 -0.18
C ILE A 31 6.38 8.08 -1.27
N SER A 32 7.04 8.38 -2.39
CA SER A 32 6.42 9.09 -3.51
C SER A 32 5.18 8.38 -4.06
N LEU A 33 5.22 7.04 -4.13
CA LEU A 33 4.08 6.24 -4.56
C LEU A 33 2.91 6.31 -3.57
N TRP A 34 3.17 6.27 -2.26
CA TRP A 34 2.12 6.42 -1.26
C TRP A 34 1.48 7.81 -1.29
N LEU A 35 2.28 8.85 -1.49
CA LEU A 35 1.80 10.22 -1.62
C LEU A 35 0.95 10.40 -2.88
N ALA A 36 1.37 9.85 -4.02
CA ALA A 36 0.63 9.92 -5.27
C ALA A 36 -0.75 9.22 -5.21
N GLN A 37 -0.91 8.24 -4.31
CA GLN A 37 -2.18 7.53 -4.09
C GLN A 37 -3.02 8.13 -2.96
N ASP A 38 -2.57 9.23 -2.34
CA ASP A 38 -3.24 9.87 -1.20
C ASP A 38 -3.47 8.92 0.00
N TYR A 39 -2.55 7.97 0.20
CA TYR A 39 -2.65 7.00 1.31
C TYR A 39 -2.14 7.55 2.64
N VAL A 40 -1.32 8.59 2.59
CA VAL A 40 -0.75 9.24 3.77
C VAL A 40 -1.67 10.38 4.21
N LYS A 41 -1.98 10.45 5.50
CA LYS A 41 -2.72 11.56 6.08
C LYS A 41 -1.77 12.45 6.87
N ASP A 42 -1.79 13.75 6.56
CA ASP A 42 -1.10 14.76 7.35
C ASP A 42 -2.01 15.24 8.49
N GLU A 43 -1.46 15.26 9.70
CA GLU A 43 -2.12 15.73 10.93
C GLU A 43 -1.51 17.06 11.44
N GLY A 44 -0.79 17.78 10.57
CA GLY A 44 -0.22 19.11 10.85
C GLY A 44 1.30 19.14 10.95
N GLN A 45 1.98 18.06 10.56
CA GLN A 45 3.44 17.90 10.61
C GLN A 45 4.10 17.98 9.22
N GLY A 46 3.30 18.04 8.16
CA GLY A 46 3.74 18.01 6.77
C GLY A 46 3.61 16.61 6.19
N ILE A 47 3.14 16.54 4.95
CA ILE A 47 2.81 15.26 4.29
C ILE A 47 4.03 14.35 4.11
N GLU A 48 5.21 14.91 3.84
CA GLU A 48 6.47 14.18 3.71
C GLU A 48 6.92 13.57 5.04
N ALA A 49 6.84 14.35 6.13
CA ALA A 49 7.16 13.89 7.47
C ALA A 49 6.18 12.79 7.93
N ALA A 50 4.89 12.91 7.58
CA ALA A 50 3.91 11.87 7.84
C ALA A 50 4.21 10.57 7.08
N ALA A 51 4.66 10.66 5.82
CA ALA A 51 5.03 9.49 5.02
C ALA A 51 6.29 8.79 5.55
N GLU A 52 7.30 9.57 5.96
CA GLU A 52 8.50 9.06 6.63
C GLU A 52 8.15 8.35 7.94
N TYR A 53 7.22 8.92 8.72
CA TYR A 53 6.70 8.30 9.93
C TYR A 53 6.02 6.95 9.64
N TYR A 54 5.22 6.86 8.57
CA TYR A 54 4.58 5.61 8.15
C TYR A 54 5.63 4.55 7.76
N PHE A 55 6.64 4.94 6.99
CA PHE A 55 7.76 4.07 6.63
C PHE A 55 8.44 3.50 7.88
N ASN A 56 8.76 4.37 8.84
CA ASN A 56 9.42 3.98 10.09
C ASN A 56 8.57 3.01 10.93
N ILE A 57 7.23 3.18 10.98
CA ILE A 57 6.37 2.20 11.65
C ILE A 57 6.46 0.83 10.98
N LEU A 58 6.47 0.77 9.64
CA LEU A 58 6.56 -0.50 8.91
C LEU A 58 7.93 -1.17 9.13
N VAL A 59 9.02 -0.40 9.15
CA VAL A 59 10.35 -0.89 9.55
C VAL A 59 10.33 -1.47 10.96
N GLN A 60 9.83 -0.72 11.95
CA GLN A 60 9.77 -1.15 13.36
C GLN A 60 8.92 -2.39 13.57
N ARG A 61 7.93 -2.63 12.71
CA ARG A 61 7.09 -3.83 12.74
C ARG A 61 7.66 -4.99 11.93
N CYS A 62 8.88 -4.86 11.41
CA CYS A 62 9.58 -5.85 10.60
C CYS A 62 8.86 -6.22 9.30
N PHE A 63 8.19 -5.25 8.67
CA PHE A 63 7.51 -5.46 7.40
C PHE A 63 8.50 -5.55 6.22
N PHE A 64 9.67 -4.94 6.41
CA PHE A 64 10.75 -4.91 5.43
C PHE A 64 11.93 -5.75 5.90
N GLN A 65 12.68 -6.29 4.94
CA GLN A 65 13.93 -7.04 5.13
C GLN A 65 15.03 -6.41 4.26
N ASP A 66 16.27 -6.85 4.46
CA ASP A 66 17.44 -6.38 3.70
C ASP A 66 17.55 -4.83 3.66
N ILE A 67 17.32 -4.17 4.79
CA ILE A 67 17.41 -2.71 4.88
C ILE A 67 18.89 -2.31 4.79
N ASN A 68 19.26 -1.67 3.68
CA ASN A 68 20.60 -1.14 3.44
C ASN A 68 20.57 0.38 3.43
N ASP A 69 21.38 0.99 4.28
CA ASP A 69 21.63 2.43 4.30
C ASP A 69 22.98 2.72 3.61
N TYR A 70 22.91 3.31 2.43
CA TYR A 70 24.09 3.77 1.71
C TYR A 70 24.43 5.18 2.18
N GLY A 71 24.87 5.32 3.44
CA GLY A 71 25.04 6.60 4.14
C GLY A 71 25.79 7.70 3.37
N ASP A 72 26.71 7.35 2.48
CA ASP A 72 27.43 8.32 1.62
C ASP A 72 26.56 8.93 0.50
N LYS A 73 25.46 8.25 0.13
CA LYS A 73 24.50 8.64 -0.91
C LYS A 73 23.14 9.04 -0.32
N GLY A 74 22.95 8.92 1.00
CA GLY A 74 21.69 9.19 1.68
C GLY A 74 20.53 8.33 1.19
N ARG A 75 20.82 7.14 0.64
CA ARG A 75 19.85 6.29 -0.04
C ARG A 75 19.55 5.07 0.82
N ILE A 76 18.28 4.87 1.17
CA ILE A 76 17.82 3.68 1.90
C ILE A 76 17.12 2.74 0.93
N THR A 77 17.57 1.49 0.91
CA THR A 77 16.93 0.42 0.13
C THR A 77 16.48 -0.72 1.02
N PHE A 78 15.45 -1.45 0.59
CA PHE A 78 14.87 -2.55 1.35
C PHE A 78 14.08 -3.49 0.43
N LYS A 79 13.71 -4.66 0.93
CA LYS A 79 12.75 -5.58 0.30
C LYS A 79 11.56 -5.78 1.21
N ILE A 80 10.45 -6.21 0.64
CA ILE A 80 9.30 -6.65 1.44
C ILE A 80 9.50 -8.11 1.81
N HIS A 81 9.26 -8.42 3.08
CA HIS A 81 9.40 -9.80 3.56
C HIS A 81 8.34 -10.71 2.91
N ASP A 82 8.74 -11.91 2.47
CA ASP A 82 7.84 -12.85 1.76
C ASP A 82 6.53 -13.14 2.50
N LEU A 83 6.61 -13.39 3.80
CA LEU A 83 5.45 -13.55 4.67
C LEU A 83 4.47 -12.37 4.59
N MET A 84 4.98 -11.16 4.43
CA MET A 84 4.16 -9.95 4.38
C MET A 84 3.47 -9.80 3.03
N HIS A 85 4.12 -10.26 1.96
CA HIS A 85 3.47 -10.43 0.67
C HIS A 85 2.29 -11.44 0.77
N ASP A 86 2.51 -12.61 1.39
CA ASP A 86 1.45 -13.61 1.59
C ASP A 86 0.29 -13.07 2.45
N MET A 87 0.63 -12.32 3.50
CA MET A 87 -0.37 -11.63 4.33
C MET A 87 -1.18 -10.61 3.53
N ALA A 88 -0.55 -9.85 2.63
CA ALA A 88 -1.24 -8.88 1.80
C ALA A 88 -2.24 -9.54 0.83
N HIS A 89 -1.87 -10.68 0.23
CA HIS A 89 -2.81 -11.44 -0.62
C HIS A 89 -4.02 -11.97 0.17
N GLN A 90 -3.79 -12.43 1.40
CA GLN A 90 -4.88 -12.86 2.29
C GLN A 90 -5.76 -11.67 2.72
N ALA A 91 -5.16 -10.53 3.08
CA ALA A 91 -5.88 -9.34 3.50
C ALA A 91 -6.69 -8.71 2.35
N LYS A 92 -6.15 -8.65 1.13
CA LYS A 92 -6.85 -8.20 -0.08
C LYS A 92 -8.15 -8.99 -0.30
N SER A 93 -8.11 -10.30 -0.13
CA SER A 93 -9.30 -11.15 -0.27
C SER A 93 -10.41 -10.77 0.72
N LYS A 94 -10.03 -10.36 1.94
CA LYS A 94 -10.97 -9.93 2.98
C LYS A 94 -11.50 -8.52 2.72
N GLU A 95 -10.66 -7.58 2.29
CA GLU A 95 -11.12 -6.22 1.97
C GLU A 95 -12.01 -6.19 0.72
N ILE A 96 -11.70 -6.97 -0.32
CA ILE A 96 -12.57 -7.16 -1.48
C ILE A 96 -13.88 -7.86 -1.09
N PHE A 97 -13.82 -8.86 -0.22
CA PHE A 97 -15.02 -9.53 0.30
C PHE A 97 -15.90 -8.56 1.10
N ILE A 98 -15.31 -7.71 1.94
CA ILE A 98 -16.02 -6.65 2.64
C ILE A 98 -16.65 -5.69 1.60
N ALA A 99 -15.90 -5.18 0.64
CA ALA A 99 -16.44 -4.29 -0.41
C ALA A 99 -17.59 -4.94 -1.19
N GLY A 100 -17.50 -6.23 -1.52
CA GLY A 100 -18.56 -7.00 -2.19
C GLY A 100 -19.79 -7.26 -1.32
N SER A 101 -19.63 -7.35 0.01
CA SER A 101 -20.75 -7.47 0.96
C SER A 101 -21.39 -6.13 1.35
N THR A 102 -20.65 -5.01 1.18
CA THR A 102 -21.08 -3.66 1.56
C THR A 102 -21.70 -2.86 0.40
N THR A 103 -21.90 -3.46 -0.78
CA THR A 103 -22.51 -2.76 -1.94
C THR A 103 -23.98 -2.37 -1.74
N SER A 104 -24.56 -2.57 -0.56
CA SER A 104 -25.89 -2.04 -0.20
C SER A 104 -25.87 -0.62 0.39
N ASN A 105 -24.70 0.01 0.63
CA ASN A 105 -24.66 1.40 1.11
C ASN A 105 -23.35 2.12 0.75
N LEU A 106 -23.17 2.50 -0.52
CA LEU A 106 -22.10 3.42 -0.92
C LEU A 106 -22.67 4.82 -1.14
N GLY A 107 -22.60 5.64 -0.09
CA GLY A 107 -22.81 7.07 -0.16
C GLY A 107 -21.79 7.73 -1.09
N LYS A 108 -22.30 8.32 -2.17
CA LYS A 108 -21.70 9.28 -3.12
C LYS A 108 -20.31 9.84 -2.73
N ASN A 109 -19.24 9.19 -3.17
CA ASN A 109 -17.99 9.83 -3.64
C ASN A 109 -17.02 8.76 -4.18
N VAL A 110 -17.31 8.22 -5.36
CA VAL A 110 -16.36 7.39 -6.11
C VAL A 110 -15.84 8.23 -7.26
N ARG A 111 -14.55 8.59 -7.22
CA ARG A 111 -13.89 9.39 -8.28
C ARG A 111 -13.15 8.56 -9.33
N HIS A 112 -12.96 7.25 -9.14
CA HIS A 112 -12.36 6.40 -10.15
C HIS A 112 -13.05 5.04 -10.18
N LEU A 113 -13.91 4.84 -11.19
CA LEU A 113 -14.38 3.53 -11.58
C LEU A 113 -13.36 2.96 -12.58
N PHE A 114 -12.70 1.87 -12.21
CA PHE A 114 -12.02 1.03 -13.19
C PHE A 114 -13.10 0.13 -13.81
N ASP A 115 -13.62 0.52 -14.97
CA ASP A 115 -14.62 -0.25 -15.70
C ASP A 115 -13.94 -1.45 -16.38
N ALA A 116 -13.95 -2.59 -15.70
CA ALA A 116 -13.58 -3.87 -16.30
C ALA A 116 -14.82 -4.50 -16.96
N ALA A 117 -15.30 -3.90 -18.04
CA ALA A 117 -16.28 -4.56 -18.92
C ALA A 117 -15.54 -5.45 -19.94
N PRO A 118 -15.72 -6.79 -19.92
CA PRO A 118 -15.20 -7.65 -20.97
C PRO A 118 -15.95 -7.38 -22.28
N TRP A 119 -15.19 -7.17 -23.36
CA TRP A 119 -15.72 -7.08 -24.73
C TRP A 119 -16.60 -8.29 -25.05
N ARG A 120 -17.93 -8.11 -25.05
CA ARG A 120 -18.86 -8.94 -25.83
C ARG A 120 -19.48 -8.10 -26.93
N ARG A 121 -19.05 -8.38 -28.16
CA ARG A 121 -19.80 -8.15 -29.41
C ARG A 121 -19.32 -9.24 -30.36
N ALA A 122 -20.14 -9.86 -31.20
CA ALA A 122 -21.57 -10.05 -31.30
C ALA A 122 -21.69 -11.17 -32.35
N LYS A 123 -22.65 -12.09 -32.19
CA LYS A 123 -23.05 -12.94 -33.32
C LYS A 123 -23.74 -12.07 -34.36
N GLY A 124 -23.27 -12.18 -35.60
CA GLY A 124 -24.00 -11.89 -36.83
C GLY A 124 -23.74 -13.07 -37.75
#